data_AF-A0A937RGA4-F1
#
_entry.id   AF-A0A937RGA4-F1
#
_cell.length_a   1.000
_cell.length_b   1.000
_cell.length_c   1.000
_cell.angle_alpha   90.00
_cell.angle_beta   90.00
_cell.angle_gamma   90.00
#
_symmetry.space_group_name_H-M   'P 1'
#
loop_
_entity.id
_entity.type
_entity.pdbx_description
1 polymer ?
#
loop_
_entity_poly.entity_id
_entity_poly.type
_entity_poly.pdbx_seq_one_letter_code
_entity_poly.pdbx_strand_id
1 'polypeptide(L)'
;MLLVYPHPDSVKEDKLLIVAQESYQGHVESWRATIEYQHLEADDHAQMRALIADAVAGKAGVRQMACRCTDAIWAHGSGSPNEPFPVVIMPYERIIARAVEAEQYVLRETVRGLQITGVLLLVVIAVVIVVARRRARSLSRPIRRLAEAGQRLADGDFEARVDIQTGGELQALGEVFNETGPKLAERERMKQSLALAMEVRQHLLPHGSPSLPGFDI
;
A
#
# COMPACT_ATOMS: atom_id res chain seq x y z
N MET A 1 27.92 -19.73 -35.09
CA MET A 1 28.57 -21.07 -35.16
C MET A 1 29.91 -20.96 -35.87
N LEU A 2 30.93 -21.73 -35.48
CA LEU A 2 32.27 -21.80 -36.11
C LEU A 2 32.48 -23.17 -36.74
N LEU A 3 33.15 -23.23 -37.89
CA LEU A 3 33.67 -24.45 -38.49
C LEU A 3 35.19 -24.38 -38.42
N VAL A 4 35.80 -25.40 -37.82
CA VAL A 4 37.20 -25.35 -37.43
C VAL A 4 37.92 -26.58 -37.97
N TYR A 5 39.16 -26.38 -38.44
CA TYR A 5 39.97 -27.44 -39.03
C TYR A 5 41.24 -27.69 -38.20
N PRO A 6 41.49 -28.94 -37.77
CA PRO A 6 42.75 -29.34 -37.17
C PRO A 6 43.74 -29.69 -38.30
N HIS A 7 44.61 -28.75 -38.69
CA HIS A 7 45.78 -29.06 -39.53
C HIS A 7 46.65 -30.14 -38.87
N PRO A 8 47.38 -31.00 -39.60
CA PRO A 8 48.23 -32.06 -39.02
C PRO A 8 49.27 -31.59 -37.97
N ASP A 9 49.66 -30.31 -37.99
CA ASP A 9 50.56 -29.70 -37.00
C ASP A 9 49.83 -29.04 -35.81
N SER A 10 48.50 -29.01 -35.81
CA SER A 10 47.67 -28.40 -34.76
C SER A 10 47.85 -29.06 -33.39
N VAL A 11 48.24 -30.33 -33.38
CA VAL A 11 48.55 -31.08 -32.14
C VAL A 11 49.87 -30.62 -31.51
N LYS A 12 50.78 -30.03 -32.30
CA LYS A 12 52.06 -29.49 -31.82
C LYS A 12 51.97 -28.01 -31.46
N GLU A 13 51.10 -27.26 -32.12
CA GLU A 13 51.01 -25.80 -31.96
C GLU A 13 49.83 -25.35 -31.09
N ASP A 14 49.00 -26.27 -30.60
CA ASP A 14 47.81 -26.00 -29.77
C ASP A 14 46.85 -24.96 -30.40
N LYS A 15 46.81 -24.92 -31.74
CA LYS A 15 46.06 -23.93 -32.51
C LYS A 15 45.05 -24.60 -33.42
N LEU A 16 43.87 -23.99 -33.52
CA LEU A 16 42.79 -24.44 -34.39
C LEU A 16 42.49 -23.37 -35.44
N LEU A 17 42.41 -23.78 -36.72
CA LEU A 17 42.18 -22.86 -37.83
C LEU A 17 40.67 -22.63 -38.03
N ILE A 18 40.21 -21.39 -37.97
CA ILE A 18 38.82 -21.07 -38.28
C ILE A 18 38.65 -21.09 -39.80
N VAL A 19 37.89 -22.06 -40.32
CA VAL A 19 37.64 -22.24 -41.76
C VAL A 19 36.35 -21.54 -42.19
N ALA A 20 35.36 -21.48 -41.30
CA ALA A 20 34.15 -20.68 -41.53
C ALA A 20 33.56 -20.15 -40.22
N GLN A 21 33.02 -18.94 -40.26
CA GLN A 21 32.30 -18.32 -39.16
C GLN A 21 31.14 -17.52 -39.73
N GLU A 22 30.00 -17.56 -39.04
CA GLU A 22 28.75 -16.88 -39.44
C GLU A 22 28.92 -15.36 -39.61
N SER A 23 29.85 -14.72 -38.88
CA SER A 23 30.16 -13.29 -39.02
C SER A 23 30.83 -12.91 -40.35
N TYR A 24 31.32 -13.87 -41.14
CA TYR A 24 31.85 -13.59 -42.48
C TYR A 24 30.74 -13.20 -43.47
N GLN A 25 29.47 -13.50 -43.19
CA GLN A 25 28.37 -13.13 -44.09
C GLN A 25 28.11 -11.62 -44.17
N GLY A 26 28.57 -10.82 -43.18
CA GLY A 26 28.29 -9.38 -43.13
C GLY A 26 29.35 -8.47 -43.75
N HIS A 27 30.54 -8.98 -44.14
CA HIS A 27 31.71 -8.14 -44.45
C HIS A 27 32.43 -8.48 -45.77
N VAL A 28 31.85 -9.27 -46.67
CA VAL A 28 32.54 -9.72 -47.89
C VAL A 28 31.86 -9.17 -49.15
N GLU A 29 32.30 -8.01 -49.65
CA GLU A 29 31.82 -7.41 -50.91
C GLU A 29 32.32 -8.12 -52.19
N SER A 30 33.22 -9.10 -52.07
CA SER A 30 33.81 -9.80 -53.21
C SER A 30 34.15 -11.25 -52.87
N TRP A 31 33.70 -12.19 -53.70
CA TRP A 31 34.02 -13.63 -53.59
C TRP A 31 35.52 -13.95 -53.77
N ARG A 32 36.33 -12.96 -54.15
CA ARG A 32 37.81 -13.05 -54.25
C ARG A 32 38.54 -12.49 -53.02
N ALA A 33 37.83 -12.06 -51.98
CA ALA A 33 38.47 -11.58 -50.76
C ALA A 33 39.27 -12.72 -50.11
N THR A 34 40.54 -12.46 -49.82
CA THR A 34 41.41 -13.38 -49.08
C THR A 34 40.81 -13.61 -47.70
N ILE A 35 40.36 -14.84 -47.44
CA ILE A 35 39.95 -15.25 -46.09
C ILE A 35 41.22 -15.27 -45.25
N GLU A 36 41.40 -14.28 -44.37
CA GLU A 36 42.48 -14.33 -43.38
C GLU A 36 42.18 -15.49 -42.41
N TYR A 37 43.02 -16.52 -42.47
CA TYR A 37 42.92 -17.65 -41.57
C TYR A 37 43.27 -17.20 -40.14
N GLN A 38 42.25 -16.94 -39.33
CA GLN A 38 42.43 -16.58 -37.93
C GLN A 38 42.53 -17.86 -37.08
N HIS A 39 43.52 -17.89 -36.19
CA HIS A 39 43.66 -18.97 -35.22
C HIS A 39 42.71 -18.73 -34.05
N LEU A 40 42.04 -19.78 -33.63
CA LEU A 40 41.23 -19.78 -32.43
C LEU A 40 42.14 -19.96 -31.23
N GLU A 41 42.42 -18.88 -30.52
CA GLU A 41 43.19 -18.87 -29.28
C GLU A 41 42.24 -19.06 -28.09
N ALA A 42 42.49 -20.08 -27.28
CA ALA A 42 41.88 -20.22 -25.97
C ALA A 42 42.92 -19.93 -24.89
N ASP A 43 42.49 -19.29 -23.81
CA ASP A 43 43.37 -18.93 -22.69
C ASP A 43 43.88 -20.19 -21.94
N ASP A 44 43.15 -21.32 -22.06
CA ASP A 44 43.48 -22.61 -21.45
C ASP A 44 43.99 -23.62 -22.50
N HIS A 45 45.31 -23.64 -22.70
CA HIS A 45 45.99 -24.54 -23.65
C HIS A 45 45.80 -26.04 -23.32
N ALA A 46 45.61 -26.41 -22.04
CA ALA A 46 45.43 -27.81 -21.66
C ALA A 46 44.06 -28.33 -22.10
N GLN A 47 43.01 -27.52 -21.92
CA GLN A 47 41.68 -27.85 -22.42
C GLN A 47 41.58 -27.78 -23.94
N MET A 48 42.29 -26.86 -24.59
CA MET A 48 42.38 -26.81 -26.05
C MET A 48 42.97 -28.11 -26.63
N ARG A 49 44.09 -28.60 -26.08
CA ARG A 49 44.67 -29.90 -26.50
C ARG A 49 43.71 -31.07 -26.34
N ALA A 50 42.98 -31.11 -25.22
CA ALA A 50 42.00 -32.16 -24.99
C ALA A 50 40.82 -32.10 -25.99
N LEU A 51 40.38 -30.90 -26.37
CA LEU A 51 39.35 -30.71 -27.39
C LEU A 51 39.83 -31.18 -28.76
N ILE A 52 41.06 -30.83 -29.16
CA ILE A 52 41.65 -31.28 -30.43
C ILE A 52 41.76 -32.81 -30.44
N ALA A 53 42.21 -33.42 -29.34
CA ALA A 53 42.33 -34.87 -29.22
C ALA A 53 40.97 -35.58 -29.34
N ASP A 54 39.92 -35.06 -28.70
CA ASP A 54 38.56 -35.60 -28.80
C ASP A 54 38.00 -35.45 -30.22
N ALA A 55 38.22 -34.29 -30.86
CA ALA A 55 37.78 -34.04 -32.22
C ALA A 55 38.45 -34.97 -33.22
N VAL A 56 39.76 -35.19 -33.11
CA VAL A 56 40.51 -36.16 -33.95
C VAL A 56 40.07 -37.60 -33.68
N ALA A 57 39.69 -37.91 -32.44
CA ALA A 57 39.14 -39.22 -32.07
C ALA A 57 37.66 -39.40 -32.48
N GLY A 58 37.05 -38.43 -33.16
CA GLY A 58 35.65 -38.48 -33.59
C GLY A 58 34.65 -38.43 -32.44
N LYS A 59 35.03 -37.87 -31.29
CA LYS A 59 34.13 -37.71 -30.14
C LYS A 59 33.53 -36.32 -30.13
N ALA A 60 32.22 -36.22 -29.92
CA ALA A 60 31.57 -34.96 -29.61
C ALA A 60 31.69 -34.66 -28.11
N GLY A 61 31.84 -33.40 -27.74
CA GLY A 61 32.09 -33.01 -26.36
C GLY A 61 31.67 -31.57 -26.06
N VAL A 62 31.48 -31.30 -24.78
CA VAL A 62 31.23 -29.97 -24.24
C VAL A 62 32.27 -29.68 -23.18
N ARG A 63 32.89 -28.50 -23.25
CA ARG A 63 33.93 -28.05 -22.32
C ARG A 63 33.67 -26.60 -21.94
N GLN A 64 34.09 -26.22 -20.75
CA GLN A 64 33.99 -24.84 -20.25
C GLN A 64 35.39 -24.23 -20.26
N MET A 65 35.59 -23.23 -21.11
CA MET A 65 36.87 -22.56 -21.26
C MET A 65 36.67 -21.09 -21.60
N ALA A 66 37.53 -20.24 -21.05
CA ALA A 66 37.51 -18.82 -21.34
C ALA A 66 37.88 -18.57 -22.81
N CYS A 67 37.10 -17.72 -23.48
CA CYS A 67 37.40 -17.19 -24.80
C CYS A 67 37.61 -15.68 -24.66
N ARG A 68 38.83 -15.19 -24.95
CA ARG A 68 39.20 -13.77 -24.84
C ARG A 68 38.86 -13.17 -23.45
N CYS A 69 39.21 -13.89 -22.38
CA CYS A 69 38.95 -13.52 -20.99
C CYS A 69 37.47 -13.57 -20.51
N THR A 70 36.55 -14.14 -21.30
CA THR A 70 35.15 -14.36 -20.89
C THR A 70 34.83 -15.85 -20.79
N ASP A 71 34.23 -16.27 -19.68
CA ASP A 71 33.87 -17.68 -19.46
C ASP A 71 32.78 -18.12 -20.45
N ALA A 72 33.07 -19.19 -21.19
CA ALA A 72 32.24 -19.64 -22.30
C ALA A 72 32.13 -21.17 -22.34
N ILE A 73 30.96 -21.64 -22.79
CA ILE A 73 30.74 -23.05 -23.07
C ILE A 73 31.10 -23.31 -24.54
N TRP A 74 31.98 -24.26 -24.75
CA TRP A 74 32.45 -24.72 -26.06
C TRP A 74 31.88 -26.10 -26.32
N ALA A 75 30.97 -26.20 -27.29
CA ALA A 75 30.45 -27.47 -27.77
C ALA A 75 31.07 -27.78 -29.13
N HIS A 76 31.62 -28.97 -29.32
CA HIS A 76 32.15 -29.40 -30.60
C HIS A 76 31.46 -30.68 -31.10
N GLY A 77 31.27 -30.75 -32.41
CA GLY A 77 30.77 -31.94 -33.09
C GLY A 77 31.84 -33.03 -33.22
N SER A 78 31.38 -34.24 -33.51
CA SER A 78 32.24 -35.34 -33.97
C SER A 78 32.65 -35.04 -35.42
N GLY A 79 33.96 -35.04 -35.70
CA GLY A 79 34.51 -34.95 -37.06
C GLY A 79 35.32 -36.20 -37.38
N SER A 80 35.41 -36.55 -38.66
CA SER A 80 36.39 -37.55 -39.10
C SER A 80 37.81 -36.97 -39.01
N PRO A 81 38.85 -37.82 -38.89
CA PRO A 81 40.23 -37.34 -38.99
C PRO A 81 40.41 -36.55 -40.29
N ASN A 82 41.02 -35.35 -40.20
CA ASN A 82 41.23 -34.44 -41.33
C ASN A 82 39.97 -33.81 -41.96
N GLU A 83 38.81 -33.85 -41.29
CA GLU A 83 37.62 -33.08 -41.69
C GLU A 83 37.35 -31.89 -40.76
N PRO A 84 36.79 -30.77 -41.28
CA PRO A 84 36.35 -29.67 -40.44
C PRO A 84 35.23 -30.13 -39.50
N PHE A 85 35.30 -29.74 -38.22
CA PHE A 85 34.25 -30.01 -37.26
C PHE A 85 33.61 -28.71 -36.76
N PRO A 86 32.29 -28.72 -36.47
CA PRO A 86 31.62 -27.54 -35.96
C PRO A 86 31.98 -27.30 -34.49
N VAL A 87 32.26 -26.05 -34.14
CA VAL A 87 32.44 -25.55 -32.78
C VAL A 87 31.43 -24.44 -32.52
N VAL A 88 30.68 -24.55 -31.43
CA VAL A 88 29.75 -23.52 -30.96
C VAL A 88 30.29 -22.99 -29.63
N ILE A 89 30.64 -21.70 -29.62
CA ILE A 89 31.07 -20.98 -28.42
C ILE A 89 29.89 -20.12 -27.95
N MET A 90 29.42 -20.35 -26.73
CA MET A 90 28.33 -19.60 -26.12
C MET A 90 28.84 -18.85 -24.87
N PRO A 91 28.94 -17.51 -24.90
CA PRO A 91 29.31 -16.72 -23.73
C PRO A 91 28.16 -16.73 -22.71
N TYR A 92 28.48 -17.07 -21.46
CA TYR A 92 27.51 -17.24 -20.37
C TYR A 92 26.70 -15.96 -20.09
N GLU A 93 27.32 -14.81 -20.33
CA GLU A 93 26.75 -13.47 -20.13
C GLU A 93 25.45 -13.24 -20.93
N ARG A 94 25.26 -13.91 -22.07
CA ARG A 94 24.04 -13.77 -22.88
C ARG A 94 22.82 -14.48 -22.30
N ILE A 95 23.01 -15.46 -21.42
CA ILE A 95 21.91 -16.21 -20.79
C ILE A 95 21.31 -15.41 -19.62
N ILE A 96 22.14 -14.65 -18.91
CA ILE A 96 21.74 -13.87 -17.72
C ILE A 96 21.38 -12.41 -18.03
N ALA A 97 21.85 -11.85 -19.15
CA ALA A 97 21.50 -10.47 -19.53
C ALA A 97 19.98 -10.24 -19.75
N ARG A 98 19.18 -11.29 -19.98
CA ARG A 98 17.70 -11.20 -20.01
C ARG A 98 17.01 -11.51 -18.69
N ALA A 99 17.71 -12.09 -17.72
CA ALA A 99 17.16 -12.34 -16.39
C ALA A 99 17.30 -11.11 -15.47
N VAL A 100 18.34 -10.29 -15.69
CA VAL A 100 18.65 -9.14 -14.82
C VAL A 100 17.90 -7.84 -15.22
N GLU A 101 17.41 -7.70 -16.45
CA GLU A 101 16.50 -6.59 -16.80
C GLU A 101 15.07 -6.77 -16.25
N ALA A 102 14.67 -8.01 -15.92
CA ALA A 102 13.37 -8.29 -15.33
C ALA A 102 13.27 -7.88 -13.84
N GLU A 103 14.40 -7.65 -13.15
CA GLU A 103 14.38 -7.28 -11.73
C GLU A 103 13.88 -5.85 -11.49
N GLN A 104 14.16 -4.90 -12.38
CA GLN A 104 13.82 -3.49 -12.14
C GLN A 104 12.40 -3.08 -12.53
N TYR A 105 11.72 -3.87 -13.38
CA TYR A 105 10.32 -3.62 -13.76
C TYR A 105 9.35 -4.08 -12.65
N VAL A 106 9.60 -5.25 -12.05
CA VAL A 106 8.73 -5.83 -11.01
C VAL A 106 8.74 -5.00 -9.71
N LEU A 107 9.89 -4.43 -9.34
CA LEU A 107 10.02 -3.67 -8.08
C LEU A 107 9.33 -2.30 -8.13
N ARG A 108 9.37 -1.58 -9.26
CA ARG A 108 8.72 -0.25 -9.37
C ARG A 108 7.21 -0.34 -9.49
N GLU A 109 6.68 -1.36 -10.19
CA GLU A 109 5.23 -1.58 -10.30
C GLU A 109 4.62 -1.91 -8.92
N THR A 110 5.33 -2.73 -8.13
CA THR A 110 4.87 -3.18 -6.81
C THR A 110 4.86 -2.02 -5.81
N VAL A 111 5.90 -1.19 -5.78
CA VAL A 111 5.97 -0.03 -4.85
C VAL A 111 4.89 1.01 -5.17
N ARG A 112 4.57 1.25 -6.45
CA ARG A 112 3.51 2.19 -6.83
C ARG A 112 2.13 1.71 -6.39
N GLY A 113 1.86 0.41 -6.53
CA GLY A 113 0.64 -0.22 -5.99
C GLY A 113 0.52 -0.03 -4.49
N LEU A 114 1.60 -0.33 -3.74
CA LEU A 114 1.63 -0.16 -2.27
C LEU A 114 1.42 1.30 -1.85
N GLN A 115 2.00 2.28 -2.55
CA GLN A 115 1.81 3.69 -2.23
C GLN A 115 0.36 4.14 -2.45
N ILE A 116 -0.26 3.75 -3.57
CA ILE A 116 -1.66 4.11 -3.86
C ILE A 116 -2.59 3.48 -2.82
N THR A 117 -2.42 2.19 -2.52
CA THR A 117 -3.21 1.50 -1.50
C THR A 117 -3.00 2.12 -0.11
N GLY A 118 -1.77 2.48 0.24
CA GLY A 118 -1.45 3.16 1.51
C GLY A 118 -2.12 4.52 1.64
N VAL A 119 -2.05 5.37 0.61
CA VAL A 119 -2.73 6.67 0.58
C VAL A 119 -4.24 6.50 0.68
N LEU A 120 -4.82 5.56 -0.07
CA LEU A 120 -6.25 5.30 -0.04
C LEU A 120 -6.72 4.85 1.35
N LEU A 121 -5.96 3.98 2.01
CA LEU A 121 -6.25 3.54 3.38
C LEU A 121 -6.19 4.71 4.37
N LEU A 122 -5.19 5.59 4.26
CA LEU A 122 -5.10 6.80 5.09
C LEU A 122 -6.28 7.75 4.87
N VAL A 123 -6.71 7.94 3.62
CA VAL A 123 -7.90 8.75 3.30
C VAL A 123 -9.15 8.16 3.92
N VAL A 124 -9.34 6.84 3.82
CA VAL A 124 -10.48 6.15 4.45
C VAL A 124 -10.47 6.35 5.97
N ILE A 125 -9.33 6.15 6.63
CA ILE A 125 -9.19 6.40 8.08
C ILE A 125 -9.53 7.85 8.42
N ALA A 126 -9.01 8.82 7.68
CA ALA A 126 -9.29 10.23 7.91
C ALA A 126 -10.79 10.55 7.78
N VAL A 127 -11.44 10.02 6.74
CA VAL A 127 -12.89 10.18 6.53
C VAL A 127 -13.67 9.58 7.70
N VAL A 128 -13.33 8.36 8.13
CA VAL A 128 -13.98 7.70 9.27
C VAL A 128 -13.87 8.54 10.55
N ILE A 129 -12.66 9.05 10.85
CA ILE A 129 -12.43 9.91 12.03
C ILE A 129 -13.29 11.18 11.96
N VAL A 130 -13.34 11.83 10.79
CA VAL A 130 -14.13 13.06 10.60
C VAL A 130 -15.62 12.80 10.77
N VAL A 131 -16.13 11.72 10.16
CA VAL A 131 -17.55 11.35 10.25
C VAL A 131 -17.93 10.97 11.68
N ALA A 132 -17.14 10.10 12.33
CA ALA A 132 -17.36 9.69 13.71
C ALA A 132 -17.38 10.89 14.66
N ARG A 133 -16.41 11.81 14.50
CA ARG A 133 -16.33 13.01 15.35
C ARG A 133 -17.50 13.98 15.11
N ARG A 134 -17.98 14.12 13.87
CA ARG A 134 -19.18 14.92 13.57
C ARG A 134 -20.43 14.31 14.20
N ARG A 135 -20.63 13.00 14.06
CA ARG A 135 -21.78 12.27 14.63
C ARG A 135 -21.78 12.26 16.16
N ALA A 136 -20.62 12.05 16.79
CA ALA A 136 -20.51 12.14 18.24
C ALA A 136 -20.91 13.54 18.73
N ARG A 137 -20.41 14.60 18.08
CA ARG A 137 -20.73 15.98 18.46
C ARG A 137 -22.19 16.36 18.21
N SER A 138 -22.85 15.80 17.19
CA SER A 138 -24.27 16.09 16.92
C SER A 138 -25.20 15.51 17.98
N LEU A 139 -24.75 14.52 18.77
CA LEU A 139 -25.53 13.92 19.86
C LEU A 139 -25.09 14.48 21.22
N SER A 140 -23.79 14.42 21.51
CA SER A 140 -23.28 14.80 22.83
C SER A 140 -23.49 16.28 23.15
N ARG A 141 -23.45 17.18 22.16
CA ARG A 141 -23.68 18.63 22.40
C ARG A 141 -25.12 18.93 22.81
N PRO A 142 -26.17 18.52 22.06
CA PRO A 142 -27.55 18.68 22.49
C PRO A 142 -27.87 18.06 23.85
N ILE A 143 -27.40 16.84 24.10
CA ILE A 143 -27.63 16.14 25.37
C ILE A 143 -27.03 16.93 26.53
N ARG A 144 -25.80 17.44 26.36
CA ARG A 144 -25.15 18.24 27.40
C ARG A 144 -25.88 19.57 27.64
N ARG A 145 -26.36 20.24 26.58
CA ARG A 145 -27.18 21.46 26.71
C ARG A 145 -28.49 21.19 27.45
N LEU A 146 -29.16 20.08 27.16
CA LEU A 146 -30.36 19.64 27.89
C LEU A 146 -30.04 19.39 29.37
N ALA A 147 -28.94 18.70 29.67
CA ALA A 147 -28.53 18.43 31.05
C ALA A 147 -28.23 19.73 31.80
N GLU A 148 -27.49 20.66 31.20
CA GLU A 148 -27.15 21.96 31.79
C GLU A 148 -28.42 22.80 32.06
N ALA A 149 -29.37 22.85 31.13
CA ALA A 149 -30.62 23.58 31.34
C ALA A 149 -31.56 22.88 32.33
N GLY A 150 -31.59 21.54 32.32
CA GLY A 150 -32.34 20.77 33.31
C GLY A 150 -31.84 21.01 34.72
N GLN A 151 -30.52 21.14 34.91
CA GLN A 151 -29.94 21.53 36.19
C GLN A 151 -30.40 22.92 36.61
N ARG A 152 -30.34 23.91 35.71
CA ARG A 152 -30.84 25.28 36.00
C ARG A 152 -32.32 25.27 36.40
N LEU A 153 -33.14 24.50 35.69
CA LEU A 153 -34.55 24.35 36.01
C LEU A 153 -34.77 23.73 37.40
N ALA A 154 -33.95 22.72 37.76
CA ALA A 154 -33.98 22.11 39.09
C ALA A 154 -33.54 23.08 40.20
N ASP A 155 -32.63 24.00 39.89
CA ASP A 155 -32.15 25.05 40.80
C ASP A 155 -33.14 26.23 40.93
N GLY A 156 -34.31 26.16 40.26
CA GLY A 156 -35.40 27.13 40.36
C GLY A 156 -35.46 28.16 39.23
N ASP A 157 -34.58 28.08 38.23
CA ASP A 157 -34.64 28.93 37.04
C ASP A 157 -35.67 28.39 36.03
N PHE A 158 -36.94 28.74 36.24
CA PHE A 158 -38.04 28.32 35.36
C PHE A 158 -38.04 28.96 33.97
N GLU A 159 -37.19 29.97 33.74
CA GLU A 159 -37.01 30.61 32.43
C GLU A 159 -35.89 29.95 31.61
N ALA A 160 -35.22 28.92 32.16
CA ALA A 160 -34.23 28.16 31.43
C ALA A 160 -34.84 27.53 30.15
N ARG A 161 -34.21 27.81 29.00
CA ARG A 161 -34.59 27.26 27.70
C ARG A 161 -33.42 26.54 27.05
N VAL A 162 -33.74 25.60 26.17
CA VAL A 162 -32.79 24.86 25.36
C VAL A 162 -33.13 25.05 23.88
N ASP A 163 -32.12 25.42 23.09
CA ASP A 163 -32.22 25.46 21.63
C ASP A 163 -31.44 24.27 21.01
N ILE A 164 -32.21 23.32 20.47
CA ILE A 164 -31.70 22.13 19.79
C ILE A 164 -32.33 22.04 18.40
N GLN A 165 -31.49 22.16 17.38
CA GLN A 165 -31.87 22.08 15.98
C GLN A 165 -31.26 20.82 15.35
N THR A 166 -31.80 19.66 15.71
CA THR A 166 -31.37 18.36 15.14
C THR A 166 -32.37 17.82 14.12
N GLY A 167 -33.59 18.36 14.04
CA GLY A 167 -34.66 17.90 13.14
C GLY A 167 -35.24 16.52 13.51
N GLY A 168 -35.03 16.05 14.74
CA GLY A 168 -35.48 14.73 15.21
C GLY A 168 -35.86 14.72 16.68
N GLU A 169 -35.77 13.55 17.31
CA GLU A 169 -36.25 13.29 18.68
C GLU A 169 -35.66 14.26 19.73
N LEU A 170 -34.37 14.59 19.61
CA LEU A 170 -33.72 15.53 20.55
C LEU A 170 -34.24 16.96 20.43
N GLN A 171 -34.67 17.37 19.24
CA GLN A 171 -35.31 18.68 19.04
C GLN A 171 -36.70 18.68 19.67
N ALA A 172 -37.51 17.65 19.40
CA ALA A 172 -38.82 17.50 20.03
C ALA A 172 -38.72 17.47 21.57
N LEU A 173 -37.69 16.80 22.11
CA LEU A 173 -37.43 16.80 23.54
C LEU A 173 -37.06 18.20 24.08
N GLY A 174 -36.27 18.97 23.33
CA GLY A 174 -35.97 20.37 23.65
C GLY A 174 -37.22 21.26 23.65
N GLU A 175 -38.13 21.07 22.70
CA GLU A 175 -39.40 21.78 22.62
C GLU A 175 -40.30 21.47 23.84
N VAL A 176 -40.45 20.19 24.18
CA VAL A 176 -41.19 19.76 25.39
C VAL A 176 -40.56 20.30 26.67
N PHE A 177 -39.23 20.29 26.77
CA PHE A 177 -38.51 20.89 27.88
C PHE A 177 -38.84 22.38 28.02
N ASN A 178 -38.80 23.12 26.91
CA ASN A 178 -39.12 24.54 26.89
C ASN A 178 -40.55 24.84 27.32
N GLU A 179 -41.53 23.96 27.06
CA GLU A 179 -42.89 24.14 27.58
C GLU A 179 -43.04 23.87 29.08
N THR A 180 -42.13 23.09 29.66
CA THR A 180 -42.25 22.59 31.03
C THR A 180 -41.94 23.69 32.05
N GLY A 181 -40.90 24.49 31.82
CA GLY A 181 -40.49 25.59 32.71
C GLY A 181 -41.63 26.54 33.08
N PRO A 182 -42.33 27.16 32.11
CA PRO A 182 -43.47 28.05 32.38
C PRO A 182 -44.59 27.38 33.17
N LYS A 183 -44.91 26.12 32.88
CA LYS A 183 -45.95 25.35 33.59
C LYS A 183 -45.57 25.11 35.06
N LEU A 184 -44.29 24.88 35.34
CA LEU A 184 -43.80 24.79 36.72
C LEU A 184 -43.82 26.14 37.43
N ALA A 185 -43.38 27.21 36.75
CA ALA A 185 -43.41 28.57 37.31
C ALA A 185 -44.82 28.98 37.73
N GLU A 186 -45.82 28.70 36.89
CA GLU A 186 -47.21 29.02 37.17
C GLU A 186 -47.74 28.22 38.38
N ARG A 187 -47.43 26.92 38.44
CA ARG A 187 -47.78 26.07 39.58
C ARG A 187 -47.15 26.55 40.88
N GLU A 188 -45.91 26.99 40.85
CA GLU A 188 -45.22 27.51 42.03
C GLU A 188 -45.80 28.86 42.49
N ARG A 189 -46.08 29.77 41.54
CA ARG A 189 -46.77 31.03 41.84
C ARG A 189 -48.15 30.82 42.46
N MET A 190 -48.93 29.87 41.96
CA MET A 190 -50.24 29.52 42.53
C MET A 190 -50.12 28.98 43.96
N LYS A 191 -49.11 28.16 44.25
CA LYS A 191 -48.87 27.68 45.63
C LYS A 191 -48.50 28.83 46.58
N GLN A 192 -47.64 29.74 46.14
CA GLN A 192 -47.21 30.89 46.94
C GLN A 192 -48.37 31.86 47.21
N SER A 193 -49.22 32.14 46.22
CA SER A 193 -50.38 33.03 46.41
C SER A 193 -51.41 32.43 47.36
N LEU A 194 -51.66 31.11 47.28
CA LEU A 194 -52.52 30.40 48.21
C LEU A 194 -51.97 30.43 49.65
N ALA A 195 -50.66 30.23 49.81
CA ALA A 195 -50.01 30.32 51.12
C ALA A 195 -50.16 31.72 51.74
N LEU A 196 -49.91 32.78 50.97
CA LEU A 196 -50.05 34.17 51.42
C LEU A 196 -51.49 34.50 51.82
N ALA A 197 -52.47 34.10 51.00
CA ALA A 197 -53.89 34.31 51.32
C ALA A 197 -54.30 33.62 52.62
N MET A 198 -53.76 32.42 52.88
CA MET A 198 -54.00 31.67 54.11
C MET A 198 -53.41 32.40 55.34
N GLU A 199 -52.22 32.95 55.20
CA GLU A 199 -51.51 33.70 56.26
C GLU A 199 -52.26 35.00 56.62
N VAL A 200 -52.65 35.78 55.60
CA VAL A 200 -53.46 37.00 55.80
C VAL A 200 -54.78 36.68 56.50
N ARG A 201 -55.45 35.58 56.11
CA ARG A 201 -56.69 35.13 56.76
C ARG A 201 -56.48 34.81 58.24
N GLN A 202 -55.37 34.20 58.63
CA GLN A 202 -55.10 33.85 60.02
C GLN A 202 -54.83 35.07 60.90
N HIS A 203 -54.20 36.12 60.36
CA HIS A 203 -53.94 37.38 61.10
C HIS A 203 -55.19 38.26 61.29
N LEU A 204 -56.22 38.10 60.45
CA LEU A 204 -57.45 38.90 60.50
C LEU A 204 -58.58 38.26 61.32
N LEU A 205 -58.41 37.03 61.82
CA LEU A 205 -59.39 36.36 62.67
C LEU A 205 -59.12 36.69 64.15
N PRO A 206 -60.00 37.43 64.84
CA PRO A 206 -59.78 37.79 66.24
C PRO A 206 -59.71 36.52 67.11
N HIS A 207 -58.69 36.42 67.96
CA HIS A 207 -58.43 35.27 68.84
C HIS A 207 -59.42 35.10 70.00
N GLY A 208 -60.51 35.87 70.01
CA GLY A 208 -61.59 35.74 70.97
C GLY A 208 -62.89 36.26 70.38
N SER A 209 -64.00 35.58 70.67
CA SER A 209 -65.33 36.07 70.36
C SER A 209 -65.49 37.49 70.95
N PRO A 210 -65.88 38.49 70.15
CA PRO A 210 -66.13 39.83 70.69
C PRO A 210 -67.27 39.73 71.70
N SER A 211 -67.00 40.11 72.95
CA SER A 211 -68.02 40.22 73.99
C SER A 211 -68.96 41.36 73.63
N LEU A 212 -70.10 41.03 73.02
CA LEU A 212 -71.17 41.98 72.74
C LEU A 212 -72.05 42.11 73.99
N PRO A 213 -72.14 43.30 74.63
CA PRO A 213 -73.02 43.48 75.76
C PRO A 213 -74.48 43.26 75.32
N GLY A 214 -75.13 42.22 75.86
CA GLY A 214 -76.53 41.88 75.59
C GLY A 214 -76.78 40.52 74.92
N PHE A 215 -75.74 39.74 74.61
CA PHE A 215 -75.86 38.37 74.12
C PHE A 215 -74.97 37.42 74.95
N ASP A 216 -75.41 37.12 76.18
CA ASP A 216 -75.03 35.91 76.92
C ASP A 216 -76.33 35.12 77.13
N ILE A 217 -76.48 33.99 76.45
CA ILE A 217 -77.58 33.03 76.62
C ILE A 217 -76.96 31.65 76.82
#